data_AF-A0A0B7JYU4-F1
#
_entry.id   AF-A0A0B7JYU4-F1
#
_cell.length_a   1.000
_cell.length_b   1.000
_cell.length_c   1.000
_cell.angle_alpha   90.00
_cell.angle_beta   90.00
_cell.angle_gamma   90.00
#
_symmetry.space_group_name_H-M   'P 1'
#
loop_
_entity.id
_entity.type
_entity.pdbx_description
1 polymer ?
#
loop_
_entity_poly.entity_id
_entity_poly.type
_entity_poly.pdbx_seq_one_letter_code
_entity_poly.pdbx_strand_id
1 'polypeptide(L)' 'MAAEECRIPCKSIKNPHRLVKDLQIFCGKHNIEIQSLEMRNDEYVVGIKRLSVISVVRL' A
#
# COMPACT_ATOMS: atom_id res chain seq x y z
N MET A 1 -11.04 -13.56 2.17
CA MET A 1 -9.62 -13.25 1.86
C MET A 1 -9.18 -12.15 2.82
N ALA A 2 -8.15 -12.39 3.63
CA ALA A 2 -7.70 -11.43 4.64
C ALA A 2 -7.00 -10.23 3.97
N ALA A 3 -7.44 -9.01 4.27
CA ALA A 3 -6.73 -7.81 3.89
C ALA A 3 -5.43 -7.74 4.72
N GLU A 4 -4.29 -7.55 4.07
CA GLU A 4 -3.03 -7.32 4.76
C GLU A 4 -2.96 -5.85 5.17
N GLU A 5 -2.60 -5.55 6.41
CA GLU A 5 -2.45 -4.17 6.88
C GLU A 5 -0.97 -3.86 7.11
N CYS A 6 -0.51 -2.73 6.60
CA CYS A 6 0.83 -2.22 6.84
C CYS A 6 0.76 -0.94 7.67
N ARG A 7 1.66 -0.78 8.64
CA ARG A 7 1.72 0.39 9.52
C ARG A 7 2.99 1.17 9.26
N ILE A 8 2.84 2.47 9.02
CA ILE A 8 3.94 3.37 8.74
C ILE A 8 3.91 4.48 9.80
N PRO A 9 4.90 4.54 10.69
CA PRO A 9 4.98 5.61 11.67
C PRO A 9 5.10 6.97 10.99
N CYS A 10 4.32 7.98 11.40
CA CYS A 10 4.38 9.33 10.85
C CYS A 10 5.79 9.94 10.96
N LYS A 11 6.54 9.59 12.01
CA LYS A 11 7.95 9.97 12.20
C LYS A 11 8.88 9.52 11.06
N SER A 12 8.53 8.46 10.33
CA SER A 12 9.29 7.96 9.19
C SER A 12 8.97 8.71 7.89
N ILE A 13 7.94 9.55 7.90
CA ILE A 13 7.43 10.25 6.72
C ILE A 13 7.90 11.69 6.76
N LYS A 14 8.95 11.96 5.99
CA LYS A 14 9.52 13.32 5.86
C LYS A 14 8.63 14.27 5.06
N ASN A 15 7.78 13.73 4.19
CA ASN A 15 6.88 14.53 3.35
C ASN A 15 5.51 13.85 3.18
N PRO A 16 4.48 14.25 3.95
CA PRO A 16 3.17 13.60 3.93
C PRO A 16 2.45 13.79 2.58
N HIS A 17 2.69 14.88 1.85
CA HIS A 17 2.09 15.12 0.54
C HIS A 17 2.56 14.12 -0.52
N ARG A 18 3.73 13.51 -0.33
CA ARG A 18 4.28 12.50 -1.25
C ARG A 18 3.95 11.07 -0.87
N LEU A 19 3.51 10.83 0.37
CA LEU A 19 3.26 9.50 0.89
C LEU A 19 2.37 8.65 -0.03
N VAL A 20 1.23 9.20 -0.44
CA VAL A 20 0.28 8.49 -1.31
C VAL A 20 0.92 8.10 -2.63
N LYS A 21 1.71 9.02 -3.22
CA LYS A 21 2.36 8.79 -4.51
C LYS A 21 3.48 7.75 -4.39
N ASP A 22 4.28 7.83 -3.32
CA ASP A 22 5.35 6.87 -3.06
C ASP A 22 4.79 5.46 -2.78
N LEU A 23 3.68 5.38 -2.03
CA LEU A 23 2.95 4.13 -1.80
C LEU A 23 2.38 3.56 -3.10
N GLN A 24 1.74 4.37 -3.94
CA GLN A 24 1.23 3.92 -5.23
C GLN A 24 2.35 3.36 -6.14
N ILE A 25 3.50 4.04 -6.19
CA ILE A 25 4.66 3.59 -6.97
C ILE A 25 5.21 2.27 -6.43
N PHE A 26 5.38 2.16 -5.11
CA PHE A 26 5.86 0.94 -4.46
C PHE A 26 4.89 -0.22 -4.70
N CYS A 27 3.60 -0.01 -4.41
CA CYS A 27 2.57 -1.01 -4.57
C CYS A 27 2.43 -1.49 -6.02
N GLY A 28 2.47 -0.57 -7.00
CA GLY A 28 2.44 -0.92 -8.43
C GLY A 28 3.62 -1.81 -8.86
N LYS A 29 4.83 -1.58 -8.34
CA LYS A 29 6.00 -2.43 -8.64
C LYS A 29 5.90 -3.83 -8.05
N HIS A 30 5.18 -3.98 -6.95
CA HIS A 30 5.09 -5.25 -6.20
C HIS A 30 3.79 -6.01 -6.46
N ASN A 31 2.97 -5.61 -7.44
CA ASN A 31 1.62 -6.14 -7.67
C ASN A 31 0.75 -6.09 -6.40
N ILE A 32 0.83 -4.97 -5.69
CA ILE A 32 0.04 -4.71 -4.51
C ILE A 32 -0.99 -3.65 -4.88
N GLU A 33 -2.23 -3.85 -4.46
CA GLU A 33 -3.31 -2.88 -4.56
C GLU A 33 -3.55 -2.25 -3.19
N ILE A 34 -3.63 -0.92 -3.12
CA ILE A 34 -3.98 -0.20 -1.90
C ILE A 34 -5.50 -0.12 -1.83
N GLN A 35 -6.09 -0.70 -0.78
CA GLN A 35 -7.53 -0.69 -0.57
C GLN A 35 -7.98 0.43 0.38
N SER A 36 -7.17 0.76 1.38
CA SER A 36 -7.46 1.84 2.33
C SER A 36 -6.19 2.51 2.81
N LEU A 37 -6.34 3.78 3.19
CA LEU A 37 -5.28 4.56 3.81
C LEU A 37 -5.92 5.42 4.90
N GLU A 38 -5.58 5.12 6.15
CA GLU A 38 -6.08 5.84 7.32
C GLU A 38 -4.93 6.30 8.20
N MET A 39 -5.09 7.43 8.88
CA MET A 39 -4.15 7.88 9.90
C MET A 39 -4.76 7.63 11.27
N ARG A 40 -4.06 6.88 12.13
CA ARG A 40 -4.48 6.55 13.50
C ARG A 40 -3.29 6.67 14.43
N ASN A 41 -3.41 7.44 15.52
CA ASN A 41 -2.40 7.55 16.58
C ASN A 41 -0.95 7.76 16.08
N ASP A 42 -0.73 8.75 15.21
CA ASP A 42 0.59 9.02 14.60
C ASP A 42 1.18 7.89 13.74
N GLU A 43 0.33 7.00 13.23
CA GLU A 43 0.68 6.00 12.23
C GLU A 43 -0.27 6.04 11.04
N TYR A 44 0.26 5.84 9.85
CA TYR A 44 -0.54 5.55 8.67
C TYR A 44 -0.77 4.04 8.57
N VAL A 45 -2.03 3.66 8.62
CA VAL A 45 -2.50 2.29 8.40
C VAL A 45 -2.90 2.18 6.93
N VAL A 46 -2.16 1.37 6.19
CA VAL A 46 -2.39 1.11 4.77
C VAL A 46 -2.98 -0.29 4.64
N GLY A 47 -4.24 -0.38 4.25
CA GLY A 47 -4.85 -1.65 3.86
C GLY A 47 -4.38 -2.01 2.46
N ILE A 48 -3.73 -3.15 2.31
CA ILE A 48 -3.21 -3.64 1.05
C ILE A 48 -3.77 -5.02 0.69
N LYS A 49 -3.80 -5.30 -0.61
CA LYS A 49 -4.15 -6.59 -1.18
C LYS A 49 -3.10 -6.98 -2.21
N ARG A 50 -2.41 -8.10 -1.99
CA ARG A 50 -1.52 -8.64 -3.01
C ARG A 50 -2.35 -9.19 -4.16
N LEU A 51 -2.17 -8.61 -5.33
CA LEU A 51 -2.65 -9.21 -6.57
C LEU A 51 -1.65 -10.33 -6.88
N SER A 52 -2.09 -11.57 -6.67
CA SER A 52 -1.36 -12.70 -7.23
C SER A 52 -1.25 -12.44 -8.72
N VAL A 53 -0.03 -12.45 -9.26
CA VAL A 53 0.19 -12.41 -10.71
C VAL A 53 -0.63 -13.53 -11.29
N ILE A 54 -1.80 -13.20 -11.82
CA ILE A 54 -2.56 -14.10 -12.67
C ILE A 54 -1.62 -14.26 -13.85
N SER A 55 -0.98 -15.42 -13.95
CA SER A 55 -0.25 -15.83 -15.13
C SER A 55 -1.12 -15.45 -16.31
N VAL A 56 -0.64 -14.52 -17.12
CA VAL A 56 -1.32 -14.11 -18.35
C VAL A 56 -1.27 -15.34 -19.25
N VAL A 57 -2.23 -16.26 -19.09
CA VAL A 57 -2.51 -17.29 -20.07
C VAL A 57 -3.08 -16.53 -21.24
N ARG A 58 -2.19 -16.12 -22.14
CA ARG A 58 -2.55 -15.78 -23.52
C ARG A 58 -3.08 -17.08 -24.14
N LEU A 59 -4.39 -17.15 -24.30
CA LEU A 59 -5.06 -18.02 -25.28
C LEU A 59 -5.23 -17.21 -26.57
#